data_AF-A0A7K0VM21-F1
#
_entry.id   AF-A0A7K0VM21-F1
#
_cell.length_a   1.000
_cell.length_b   1.000
_cell.length_c   1.000
_cell.angle_alpha   90.00
_cell.angle_beta   90.00
_cell.angle_gamma   90.00
#
_symmetry.space_group_name_H-M   'P 1'
#
loop_
_entity.id
_entity.type
_entity.pdbx_description
1 polymer ?
#
loop_
_entity_poly.entity_id
_entity_poly.type
_entity_poly.pdbx_seq_one_letter_code
_entity_poly.pdbx_strand_id
1 'polypeptide(L)'
;MRVKPSKSIITAALVIGLFPVFTSMPAAVAHTKLLSANPAAGSVVDVWPTQITLEFDEELQNIGSEKANFVVVNNAVGDQVSEDDEKLSGSTVTLTLSPNTVKGPALVFYHVVSADGHAVEGEYKFTFGQGEVTAEGVTNTEKSTYPLGIYLASAAFITTGIFFAIYSYRRRNKQ
;
A
#
# COMPACT_ATOMS: atom_id res chain seq x y z
N MET A 1 33.88 -35.19 -60.90
CA MET A 1 34.52 -34.81 -59.62
C MET A 1 33.93 -33.49 -59.14
N ARG A 2 33.36 -33.47 -57.94
CA ARG A 2 32.61 -32.35 -57.34
C ARG A 2 33.36 -31.91 -56.08
N VAL A 3 33.76 -30.65 -55.99
CA VAL A 3 34.25 -30.03 -54.75
C VAL A 3 33.62 -28.63 -54.62
N LYS A 4 33.14 -28.35 -53.41
CA LYS A 4 32.16 -27.32 -52.99
C LYS A 4 32.58 -25.87 -53.26
N PRO A 5 31.63 -24.96 -53.57
CA PRO A 5 31.80 -23.54 -53.31
C PRO A 5 31.62 -23.26 -51.80
N SER A 6 32.58 -22.55 -51.21
CA SER A 6 32.47 -21.99 -49.86
C SER A 6 31.41 -20.89 -49.86
N LYS A 7 30.33 -21.07 -49.09
CA LYS A 7 29.39 -19.99 -48.84
C LYS A 7 29.98 -19.07 -47.78
N SER A 8 30.60 -18.00 -48.26
CA SER A 8 30.97 -16.82 -47.50
C SER A 8 29.74 -16.25 -46.79
N ILE A 9 29.85 -16.16 -45.46
CA ILE A 9 29.47 -15.03 -44.59
C ILE A 9 28.58 -13.97 -45.27
N ILE A 10 27.27 -14.20 -45.30
CA ILE A 10 26.23 -13.16 -45.37
C ILE A 10 25.06 -13.81 -44.63
N THR A 11 24.66 -13.40 -43.44
CA THR A 11 23.94 -12.15 -43.20
C THR A 11 23.94 -11.94 -41.68
N ALA A 12 24.59 -10.87 -41.20
CA ALA A 12 24.39 -10.37 -39.84
C ALA A 12 22.98 -9.77 -39.76
N ALA A 13 21.97 -10.63 -39.65
CA ALA A 13 20.58 -10.23 -39.51
C ALA A 13 20.34 -9.84 -38.05
N LEU A 14 20.43 -8.53 -37.80
CA LEU A 14 19.36 -7.77 -37.17
C LEU A 14 18.55 -8.53 -36.10
N VAL A 15 19.09 -8.66 -34.88
CA VAL A 15 18.27 -8.82 -33.67
C VAL A 15 18.91 -8.00 -32.53
N ILE A 16 19.19 -6.73 -32.80
CA ILE A 16 19.32 -5.71 -31.74
C ILE A 16 18.00 -4.95 -31.80
N GLY A 17 17.03 -5.35 -31.00
CA GLY A 17 15.73 -4.71 -31.05
C GLY A 17 14.60 -5.53 -30.47
N LEU A 18 14.80 -6.13 -29.31
CA LEU A 18 13.68 -6.39 -28.40
C LEU A 18 14.23 -6.43 -26.97
N PHE A 19 14.66 -5.27 -26.49
CA PHE A 19 14.65 -5.04 -25.06
C PHE A 19 13.17 -4.89 -24.70
N PRO A 20 12.54 -5.81 -23.95
CA PRO A 20 11.28 -5.47 -23.30
C PRO A 20 11.64 -4.33 -22.34
N VAL A 21 11.26 -3.11 -22.70
CA VAL A 21 11.18 -2.03 -21.74
C VAL A 21 10.05 -2.45 -20.82
N PHE A 22 10.38 -3.16 -19.74
CA PHE A 22 9.48 -3.34 -18.62
C PHE A 22 9.31 -1.95 -18.02
N THR A 23 8.39 -1.19 -18.58
CA THR A 23 7.85 -0.02 -17.90
C THR A 23 7.14 -0.58 -16.69
N SER A 24 7.75 -0.47 -15.52
CA SER A 24 7.05 -0.56 -14.24
C SER A 24 6.02 0.56 -14.25
N MET A 25 4.83 0.27 -14.80
CA MET A 25 3.71 1.18 -14.67
C MET A 25 3.38 1.18 -13.17
N PRO A 26 3.54 2.29 -12.44
CA PRO A 26 3.10 2.32 -11.06
C PRO A 26 1.62 1.96 -11.06
N ALA A 27 1.25 0.95 -10.28
CA ALA A 27 -0.15 0.68 -10.02
C ALA A 27 -0.72 1.99 -9.47
N ALA A 28 -1.64 2.62 -10.20
CA ALA A 28 -2.34 3.78 -9.72
C ALA A 28 -3.21 3.30 -8.54
N VAL A 29 -2.75 3.56 -7.33
CA VAL A 29 -3.50 3.36 -6.09
C VAL A 29 -4.52 4.49 -6.00
N ALA A 30 -5.68 4.27 -6.63
CA ALA A 30 -6.87 5.10 -6.51
C ALA A 30 -7.75 4.50 -5.41
N HIS A 31 -7.29 4.60 -4.17
CA HIS A 31 -8.09 4.24 -3.00
C HIS A 31 -8.33 5.53 -2.21
N THR A 32 -9.58 5.72 -1.80
CA THR A 32 -10.02 6.80 -0.91
C THR A 32 -9.06 6.96 0.24
N LYS A 33 -8.46 8.15 0.34
CA LYS A 33 -7.42 8.46 1.31
C LYS A 33 -7.91 9.52 2.28
N LEU A 34 -7.61 9.31 3.55
CA LEU A 34 -7.76 10.36 4.57
C LEU A 34 -6.80 11.52 4.24
N LEU A 35 -7.36 12.70 3.95
CA LEU A 35 -6.63 13.93 3.68
C LEU A 35 -6.30 14.68 4.96
N SER A 36 -7.31 14.81 5.82
CA SER A 36 -7.25 15.65 7.02
C SER A 36 -8.09 15.02 8.12
N ALA A 37 -7.67 15.24 9.36
CA ALA A 37 -8.41 14.87 10.54
C ALA A 37 -8.35 15.99 11.57
N ASN A 38 -9.43 16.14 12.34
CA ASN A 38 -9.48 16.99 13.52
C ASN A 38 -10.09 16.19 14.69
N PRO A 39 -9.33 15.89 15.75
CA PRO A 39 -7.90 16.19 15.96
C PRO A 39 -6.98 15.61 14.89
N ALA A 40 -5.86 16.30 14.61
CA ALA A 40 -4.90 15.83 13.62
C ALA A 40 -4.16 14.58 14.08
N ALA A 41 -3.77 13.73 13.13
CA ALA A 41 -2.97 12.55 13.43
C ALA A 41 -1.65 12.93 14.11
N GLY A 42 -1.33 12.24 15.21
CA GLY A 42 -0.16 12.51 16.06
C GLY A 42 -0.26 13.77 16.91
N SER A 43 -1.36 14.52 16.84
CA SER A 43 -1.53 15.74 17.66
C SER A 43 -1.73 15.41 19.14
N VAL A 44 -1.40 16.39 19.98
CA VAL A 44 -1.69 16.37 21.41
C VAL A 44 -2.72 17.46 21.67
N VAL A 45 -3.84 17.10 22.30
CA VAL A 45 -4.92 18.02 22.67
C VAL A 45 -5.01 18.13 24.19
N ASP A 46 -5.03 19.34 24.71
CA ASP A 46 -5.14 19.57 26.17
C ASP A 46 -6.57 19.38 26.68
N VAL A 47 -7.55 19.59 25.80
CA VAL A 47 -8.98 19.48 26.09
C VAL A 47 -9.58 18.37 25.23
N TRP A 48 -10.36 17.48 25.84
CA TRP A 48 -11.05 16.42 25.12
C TRP A 48 -12.07 17.04 24.15
N PRO A 49 -11.99 16.73 22.84
CA PRO A 49 -12.91 17.27 21.87
C PRO A 49 -14.30 16.66 22.02
N THR A 50 -15.35 17.43 21.70
CA THR A 50 -16.73 16.93 21.70
C THR A 50 -17.11 16.21 20.40
N GLN A 51 -16.28 16.32 19.37
CA GLN A 51 -16.49 15.69 18.07
C GLN A 51 -15.15 15.44 17.38
N ILE A 52 -15.15 14.52 16.42
CA ILE A 52 -14.08 14.39 15.43
C ILE A 52 -14.60 14.66 14.03
N THR A 53 -13.70 15.11 13.16
CA THR A 53 -13.99 15.32 11.75
C THR A 53 -12.90 14.70 10.91
N LEU A 54 -13.27 13.87 9.93
CA LEU A 54 -12.39 13.21 8.98
C LEU A 54 -12.76 13.67 7.57
N GLU A 55 -11.77 14.09 6.79
CA GLU A 55 -11.94 14.54 5.41
C GLU A 55 -11.17 13.62 4.47
N PHE A 56 -11.84 13.17 3.43
CA PHE A 56 -11.32 12.25 2.42
C PHE A 56 -11.15 12.96 1.07
N ASP A 57 -10.38 12.36 0.17
CA ASP A 57 -10.13 12.87 -1.18
C ASP A 57 -11.27 12.60 -2.17
N GLU A 58 -12.22 11.76 -1.80
CA GLU A 58 -13.40 11.41 -2.60
C GLU A 58 -14.70 11.59 -1.82
N GLU A 59 -15.80 11.83 -2.55
CA GLU A 59 -17.13 11.86 -1.95
C GLU A 59 -17.48 10.48 -1.37
N LEU A 60 -18.10 10.49 -0.20
CA LEU A 60 -18.50 9.27 0.48
C LEU A 60 -19.92 8.86 0.08
N GLN A 61 -20.13 7.56 -0.04
CA GLN A 61 -21.43 6.99 -0.35
C GLN A 61 -22.38 7.23 0.82
N ASN A 62 -23.49 7.92 0.55
CA ASN A 62 -24.58 8.13 1.50
C ASN A 62 -25.83 7.36 1.05
N ILE A 63 -26.12 6.24 1.72
CA ILE A 63 -27.26 5.36 1.42
C ILE A 63 -28.50 5.69 2.29
N GLY A 64 -28.58 6.92 2.80
CA GLY A 64 -29.73 7.40 3.56
C GLY A 64 -29.77 6.82 4.97
N SER A 65 -30.78 5.98 5.25
CA SER A 65 -31.00 5.39 6.58
C SER A 65 -30.16 4.13 6.86
N GLU A 66 -29.51 3.58 5.86
CA GLU A 66 -28.57 2.46 6.03
C GLU A 66 -27.15 2.97 6.33
N LYS A 67 -26.35 2.17 7.06
CA LYS A 67 -24.99 2.57 7.50
C LYS A 67 -23.93 1.86 6.66
N ALA A 68 -23.29 2.59 5.74
CA ALA A 68 -22.12 2.12 4.98
C ALA A 68 -20.79 2.60 5.56
N ASN A 69 -20.81 3.70 6.32
CA ASN A 69 -19.62 4.34 6.86
C ASN A 69 -19.72 4.36 8.37
N PHE A 70 -18.61 4.10 9.07
CA PHE A 70 -18.57 4.19 10.53
C PHE A 70 -17.18 4.59 11.02
N VAL A 71 -17.17 5.23 12.18
CA VAL A 71 -15.95 5.67 12.84
C VAL A 71 -16.02 5.28 14.31
N VAL A 72 -14.96 4.67 14.82
CA VAL A 72 -14.86 4.22 16.21
C VAL A 72 -13.66 4.90 16.86
N VAL A 73 -13.88 5.47 18.05
CA VAL A 73 -12.80 6.07 18.84
C VAL A 73 -12.67 5.36 20.16
N ASN A 74 -11.47 4.86 20.47
CA ASN A 74 -11.16 4.22 21.75
C ASN A 74 -10.15 5.07 22.53
N ASN A 75 -10.37 5.20 23.84
CA ASN A 75 -9.43 5.88 24.73
C ASN A 75 -8.20 4.99 25.05
N ALA A 76 -7.29 5.50 25.90
CA ALA A 76 -6.04 4.82 26.23
C ALA A 76 -6.21 3.48 26.99
N VAL A 77 -7.38 3.23 27.59
CA VAL A 77 -7.68 1.95 28.27
C VAL A 77 -8.54 1.01 27.41
N GLY A 78 -8.88 1.43 26.18
CA GLY A 78 -9.63 0.63 25.22
C GLY A 78 -11.14 0.85 25.25
N ASP A 79 -11.68 1.73 26.10
CA ASP A 79 -13.12 2.03 26.10
C ASP A 79 -13.49 2.82 24.85
N GLN A 80 -14.60 2.44 24.21
CA GLN A 80 -15.18 3.23 23.14
C GLN A 80 -15.75 4.54 23.71
N VAL A 81 -15.37 5.66 23.08
CA VAL A 81 -15.74 7.02 23.44
C VAL A 81 -16.35 7.78 22.25
N SER A 82 -16.75 7.05 21.21
CA SER A 82 -17.53 7.54 20.08
C SER A 82 -18.99 7.12 20.18
N GLU A 83 -19.87 8.02 19.80
CA GLU A 83 -21.30 7.74 19.60
C GLU A 83 -21.55 7.04 18.25
N ASP A 84 -22.79 6.60 17.99
CA ASP A 84 -23.23 6.03 16.70
C ASP A 84 -24.04 7.06 15.89
N ASP A 85 -23.49 8.27 15.71
CA ASP A 85 -24.19 9.42 15.12
C ASP A 85 -23.46 10.08 13.94
N GLU A 86 -22.70 9.30 13.16
CA GLU A 86 -21.89 9.82 12.05
C GLU A 86 -22.74 10.61 11.05
N LYS A 87 -22.30 11.83 10.75
CA LYS A 87 -22.90 12.72 9.76
C LYS A 87 -21.96 12.85 8.57
N LEU A 88 -22.49 12.53 7.40
CA LEU A 88 -21.80 12.66 6.12
C LEU A 88 -22.13 13.98 5.45
N SER A 89 -21.11 14.68 4.98
CA SER A 89 -21.23 15.86 4.12
C SER A 89 -20.19 15.79 3.02
N GLY A 90 -20.59 15.33 1.83
CA GLY A 90 -19.67 15.10 0.71
C GLY A 90 -18.58 14.09 1.09
N SER A 91 -17.33 14.55 1.10
CA SER A 91 -16.15 13.77 1.49
C SER A 91 -15.81 13.82 2.98
N THR A 92 -16.68 14.40 3.82
CA THR A 92 -16.42 14.62 5.25
C THR A 92 -17.32 13.76 6.13
N VAL A 93 -16.72 13.11 7.13
CA VAL A 93 -17.43 12.43 8.23
C VAL A 93 -17.25 13.25 9.51
N THR A 94 -18.35 13.54 10.21
CA THR A 94 -18.31 14.12 11.57
C THR A 94 -19.01 13.18 12.55
N LEU A 95 -18.42 12.99 13.72
CA LEU A 95 -18.90 12.08 14.76
C LEU A 95 -18.80 12.73 16.13
N THR A 96 -19.80 12.52 17.00
CA THR A 96 -19.78 12.99 18.39
C THR A 96 -18.93 12.07 19.27
N LEU A 97 -18.18 12.67 20.19
CA LEU A 97 -17.45 11.95 21.23
C LEU A 97 -18.15 12.06 22.57
N SER A 98 -18.27 10.93 23.25
CA SER A 98 -18.71 10.89 24.65
C SER A 98 -17.67 11.59 25.54
N PRO A 99 -18.07 12.14 26.70
CA PRO A 99 -17.13 12.71 27.65
C PRO A 99 -16.07 11.70 28.08
N ASN A 100 -14.80 12.07 28.02
CA ASN A 100 -13.68 11.23 28.43
C ASN A 100 -12.77 12.00 29.41
N THR A 101 -12.32 11.31 30.46
CA THR A 101 -11.33 11.83 31.42
C THR A 101 -10.01 11.05 31.39
N VAL A 102 -9.96 9.94 30.65
CA VAL A 102 -8.77 9.09 30.50
C VAL A 102 -7.79 9.75 29.55
N LYS A 103 -6.70 10.28 30.11
CA LYS A 103 -5.59 10.85 29.36
C LYS A 103 -4.75 9.76 28.70
N GLY A 104 -4.06 10.11 27.62
CA GLY A 104 -3.20 9.21 26.86
C GLY A 104 -3.61 9.12 25.39
N PRO A 105 -3.05 8.15 24.65
CA PRO A 105 -3.37 7.95 23.23
C PRO A 105 -4.82 7.51 23.06
N ALA A 106 -5.53 8.17 22.16
CA ALA A 106 -6.82 7.73 21.63
C ALA A 106 -6.61 7.17 20.21
N LEU A 107 -7.19 6.00 19.95
CA LEU A 107 -7.18 5.36 18.63
C LEU A 107 -8.47 5.71 17.90
N VAL A 108 -8.35 6.21 16.69
CA VAL A 108 -9.47 6.47 15.78
C VAL A 108 -9.38 5.46 14.64
N PHE A 109 -10.37 4.59 14.54
CA PHE A 109 -10.56 3.66 13.43
C PHE A 109 -11.71 4.15 12.55
N TYR A 110 -11.59 4.00 11.24
CA TYR A 110 -12.67 4.32 10.31
C TYR A 110 -12.81 3.26 9.22
N HIS A 111 -14.04 3.07 8.78
CA HIS A 111 -14.41 2.36 7.57
C HIS A 111 -15.31 3.29 6.76
N VAL A 112 -14.90 3.60 5.53
CA VAL A 112 -15.66 4.46 4.63
C VAL A 112 -15.78 3.84 3.26
N VAL A 113 -16.87 4.12 2.57
CA VAL A 113 -17.13 3.69 1.20
C VAL A 113 -17.23 4.94 0.33
N SER A 114 -16.36 5.06 -0.67
CA SER A 114 -16.43 6.14 -1.65
C SER A 114 -17.65 6.01 -2.54
N ALA A 115 -18.04 7.09 -3.21
CA ALA A 115 -19.16 7.12 -4.14
C ALA A 115 -18.99 6.15 -5.33
N ASP A 116 -17.77 5.70 -5.62
CA ASP A 116 -17.47 4.68 -6.63
C ASP A 116 -17.65 3.23 -6.12
N GLY A 117 -17.92 3.05 -4.83
CA GLY A 117 -18.24 1.78 -4.19
C GLY A 117 -17.06 1.06 -3.54
N HIS A 118 -15.86 1.65 -3.51
CA HIS A 118 -14.72 1.03 -2.83
C HIS A 118 -14.72 1.33 -1.33
N ALA A 119 -14.69 0.26 -0.52
CA ALA A 119 -14.50 0.39 0.91
C ALA A 119 -13.02 0.58 1.26
N VAL A 120 -12.73 1.52 2.14
CA VAL A 120 -11.40 1.76 2.70
C VAL A 120 -11.48 1.79 4.22
N GLU A 121 -10.55 1.09 4.84
CA GLU A 121 -10.34 1.10 6.29
C GLU A 121 -9.02 1.77 6.62
N GLY A 122 -8.96 2.38 7.80
CA GLY A 122 -7.72 2.93 8.32
C GLY A 122 -7.82 3.33 9.77
N GLU A 123 -6.69 3.70 10.33
CA GLU A 123 -6.59 4.15 11.71
C GLU A 123 -5.54 5.23 11.88
N TYR A 124 -5.74 6.11 12.87
CA TYR A 124 -4.73 7.03 13.34
C TYR A 124 -4.89 7.28 14.85
N LYS A 125 -3.90 7.93 15.46
CA LYS A 125 -3.91 8.26 16.89
C LYS A 125 -3.78 9.75 17.11
N PHE A 126 -4.42 10.26 18.15
CA PHE A 126 -4.12 11.54 18.78
C PHE A 126 -3.97 11.34 20.29
N THR A 127 -3.39 12.28 21.01
CA THR A 127 -3.15 12.15 22.46
C THR A 127 -3.98 13.17 23.23
N PHE A 128 -4.73 12.73 24.23
CA PHE A 128 -5.43 13.62 25.15
C PHE A 128 -4.61 13.88 26.42
N GLY A 129 -4.29 15.14 26.69
CA GLY A 129 -3.43 15.59 27.78
C GLY A 129 -1.97 15.21 27.57
N GLN A 130 -1.18 15.28 28.65
CA GLN A 130 0.19 14.77 28.64
C GLN A 130 0.16 13.27 28.89
N GLY A 131 0.52 12.48 27.88
CA GLY A 131 0.56 11.03 27.99
C GLY A 131 1.64 10.60 28.98
N GLU A 132 1.27 9.82 30.00
CA GLU A 132 2.20 8.80 30.47
C GLU A 132 2.42 7.83 29.31
N VAL A 133 3.64 7.81 28.79
CA VAL A 133 4.08 6.86 27.77
C VAL A 133 4.07 5.46 28.37
N THR A 134 2.98 4.72 28.18
CA THR A 134 2.95 3.30 28.52
C THR A 134 3.25 2.46 27.27
N ALA A 135 4.42 1.81 27.33
CA ALA A 135 4.97 0.76 26.46
C ALA A 135 4.95 0.96 24.93
N GLU A 136 6.13 1.34 24.43
CA GLU A 136 6.73 0.99 23.14
C GLU A 136 5.75 0.68 21.99
N GLY A 137 5.56 1.68 21.13
CA GLY A 137 5.05 1.44 19.79
C GLY A 137 5.92 0.37 19.09
N VAL A 138 5.29 -0.71 18.66
CA VAL A 138 5.87 -1.59 17.65
C VAL A 138 6.07 -0.76 16.38
N THR A 139 7.27 -0.22 16.22
CA THR A 139 7.75 0.20 14.90
C THR A 139 7.85 -1.05 14.06
N ASN A 140 6.79 -1.36 13.29
CA ASN A 140 6.88 -2.28 12.17
C ASN A 140 7.79 -1.63 11.14
N THR A 141 9.10 -1.76 11.35
CA THR A 141 10.09 -1.54 10.31
C THR A 141 9.90 -2.69 9.34
N GLU A 142 9.07 -2.49 8.33
CA GLU A 142 8.93 -3.42 7.23
C GLU A 142 10.25 -3.44 6.46
N LYS A 143 11.17 -4.29 6.93
CA LYS A 143 12.46 -4.52 6.28
C LYS A 143 12.15 -5.30 5.01
N SER A 144 11.98 -4.59 3.90
CA SER A 144 11.87 -5.17 2.57
C SER A 144 13.13 -6.00 2.29
N THR A 145 13.04 -7.29 2.61
CA THR A 145 14.14 -8.24 2.47
C THR A 145 14.12 -8.69 1.03
N TYR A 146 14.92 -8.04 0.18
CA TYR A 146 15.13 -8.51 -1.18
C TYR A 146 15.71 -9.94 -1.11
N PRO A 147 15.04 -10.95 -1.68
CA PRO A 147 15.52 -12.32 -1.65
C PRO A 147 16.68 -12.47 -2.66
N LEU A 148 17.83 -11.89 -2.34
CA LEU A 148 19.05 -11.88 -3.16
C LEU A 148 19.44 -13.29 -3.62
N GLY A 149 19.15 -14.32 -2.81
CA GLY A 149 19.35 -15.73 -3.17
C GLY A 149 18.58 -16.17 -4.42
N ILE A 150 17.35 -15.68 -4.63
CA ILE A 150 16.53 -16.00 -5.81
C ILE A 150 17.14 -15.36 -7.07
N TYR A 151 17.69 -14.16 -6.96
CA TYR A 151 18.35 -13.48 -8.07
C TYR A 151 19.68 -14.16 -8.46
N LEU A 152 20.48 -14.60 -7.48
CA LEU A 152 21.72 -15.32 -7.76
C LEU A 152 21.47 -16.71 -8.35
N ALA A 153 20.45 -17.42 -7.85
CA ALA A 153 20.05 -18.72 -8.38
C ALA A 153 19.53 -18.61 -9.83
N SER A 154 18.73 -17.58 -10.12
CA SER A 154 18.22 -17.34 -11.48
C SER A 154 19.34 -16.95 -12.44
N ALA A 155 20.28 -16.09 -12.04
CA ALA A 155 21.45 -15.75 -12.85
C ALA A 155 22.30 -16.99 -13.21
N ALA A 156 22.57 -17.86 -12.23
CA ALA A 156 23.33 -19.09 -12.46
C ALA A 156 22.61 -20.07 -13.39
N PHE A 157 21.27 -20.18 -13.28
CA PHE A 157 20.48 -21.04 -14.16
C PHE A 157 20.49 -20.54 -15.60
N ILE A 158 20.37 -19.22 -15.79
CA ILE A 158 20.42 -18.57 -17.11
C ILE A 158 21.80 -18.77 -17.76
N THR A 159 22.90 -18.54 -17.03
CA THR A 159 24.26 -18.71 -17.58
C THR A 159 24.54 -20.16 -17.96
N THR A 160 24.08 -21.12 -17.15
CA THR A 160 24.27 -22.54 -17.40
C THR A 160 23.45 -22.99 -18.62
N GLY A 161 22.21 -22.52 -18.73
CA GLY A 161 21.34 -22.79 -19.89
C GLY A 161 21.91 -22.25 -21.19
N ILE A 162 22.39 -21.01 -21.20
CA ILE A 162 23.02 -20.39 -22.38
C ILE A 162 24.30 -21.13 -22.79
N PHE A 163 25.13 -21.50 -21.82
CA PHE A 163 26.34 -22.30 -22.08
C PHE A 163 26.00 -23.65 -22.72
N PHE A 164 24.99 -24.35 -22.20
CA PHE A 164 24.58 -25.66 -22.72
C PHE A 164 23.94 -25.56 -24.11
N ALA A 165 23.17 -24.49 -24.37
CA ALA A 165 22.62 -24.21 -25.70
C ALA A 165 23.72 -23.95 -26.73
N ILE A 166 24.72 -23.12 -26.40
CA ILE A 166 25.87 -22.84 -27.28
C ILE A 166 26.71 -24.11 -27.49
N TYR A 167 26.97 -24.86 -26.42
CA TYR A 167 27.75 -26.09 -26.48
C TYR A 167 27.05 -27.16 -27.35
N SER A 168 25.76 -27.38 -27.15
CA SER A 168 24.98 -28.35 -27.91
C SER A 168 24.84 -27.97 -29.39
N TYR A 169 24.68 -26.68 -29.69
CA TYR A 169 24.66 -26.16 -31.06
C TYR A 169 26.01 -26.38 -31.78
N ARG A 170 27.13 -26.06 -31.12
CA ARG A 170 28.47 -26.31 -31.68
C ARG A 170 28.78 -27.78 -31.86
N ARG A 171 28.27 -28.65 -30.98
CA ARG A 171 28.44 -30.10 -31.08
C ARG A 171 27.67 -30.71 -32.25
N ARG A 172 26.44 -30.22 -32.51
CA ARG A 172 25.61 -30.71 -33.63
C ARG A 172 26.15 -30.29 -35.00
N ASN A 173 26.75 -29.11 -35.12
CA ASN A 173 27.28 -28.60 -36.41
C ASN A 173 28.70 -29.10 -36.75
N LYS A 174 29.28 -30.01 -35.95
CA LYS A 174 30.59 -30.64 -36.21
C LYS A 174 30.48 -32.05 -36.82
N GLN A 175 29.28 -32.49 -37.19
CA GLN A 175 29.01 -33.69 -38.00
C GLN A 175 28.63 -33.26 -39.42
#